data_AF-A0AAD0S369-F1
#
_entry.id   AF-A0AAD0S369-F1
#
_cell.length_a   1.000
_cell.length_b   1.000
_cell.length_c   1.000
_cell.angle_alpha   90.00
_cell.angle_beta   90.00
_cell.angle_gamma   90.00
#
_symmetry.space_group_name_H-M   'P 1'
#
loop_
_entity.id
_entity.type
_entity.pdbx_description
1 polymer ?
#
loop_
_entity_poly.entity_id
_entity_poly.type
_entity_poly.pdbx_seq_one_letter_code
_entity_poly.pdbx_strand_id
1 'polypeptide(L)'
;MQIKPPYLLFIGDATDKLSIKMAQSLADWRAELCVGELSVSGCTVSTGLNQCSISEAAKLGAKTFVLGFANSGGVLDKKWLPIISEAIEHGMNIISGLHEKLTNFDELVTLSQKYNTSLLDIRHPNVTFATGKGYKRKGKRLLTVGTDCSVGKMYTSLSLEKAMKEQNIDVDFRATGQCGILISGSGVAIDCVIADFISGAAESLSPDANENHWDIIEGQGSLSHPAFAGVSLGLLHGSQPDALVICHALNRTYMRGLPHTSFPSIETTIELNIVAAKLTNPDVKVVGISVNTSSVTSEEGNAICERLSQTFGVPCVDPLRDGVNSIVANLC
;
A
#
# COMPACT_ATOMS: atom_id res chain seq x y z
N MET A 1 13.85 10.31 4.06
CA MET A 1 13.71 9.46 5.27
C MET A 1 14.28 8.09 4.91
N GLN A 2 15.12 7.47 5.73
CA GLN A 2 15.64 6.13 5.47
C GLN A 2 15.15 5.18 6.57
N ILE A 3 14.27 4.25 6.21
CA ILE A 3 13.78 3.19 7.10
C ILE A 3 14.85 2.10 7.12
N LYS A 4 15.35 1.72 8.31
CA LYS A 4 16.52 0.83 8.43
C LYS A 4 16.10 -0.57 8.89
N PRO A 5 16.22 -1.61 8.06
CA PRO A 5 16.09 -3.01 8.50
C PRO A 5 17.35 -3.46 9.26
N PRO A 6 17.32 -4.59 9.98
CA PRO A 6 16.18 -5.49 10.18
C PRO A 6 15.06 -4.94 11.09
N TYR A 7 13.85 -5.47 10.94
CA TYR A 7 12.63 -5.01 11.60
C TYR A 7 12.13 -5.97 12.67
N LEU A 8 11.68 -5.45 13.81
CA LEU A 8 10.81 -6.17 14.74
C LEU A 8 9.38 -5.67 14.55
N LEU A 9 8.43 -6.57 14.23
CA LEU A 9 7.04 -6.20 13.96
C LEU A 9 6.20 -6.28 15.23
N PHE A 10 5.76 -5.15 15.76
CA PHE A 10 4.88 -5.12 16.92
C PHE A 10 3.41 -5.18 16.49
N ILE A 11 2.71 -6.24 16.90
CA ILE A 11 1.30 -6.49 16.56
C ILE A 11 0.34 -6.30 17.75
N GLY A 12 0.87 -5.97 18.93
CA GLY A 12 0.06 -5.61 20.10
C GLY A 12 -0.84 -6.75 20.58
N ASP A 13 -2.07 -6.42 20.95
CA ASP A 13 -3.13 -7.33 21.40
C ASP A 13 -4.19 -7.57 20.31
N ALA A 14 -3.81 -7.46 19.04
CA ALA A 14 -4.74 -7.55 17.92
C ALA A 14 -5.54 -8.86 17.91
N THR A 15 -6.85 -8.75 17.65
CA THR A 15 -7.77 -9.90 17.50
C THR A 15 -8.36 -10.01 16.09
N ASP A 16 -8.12 -9.02 15.25
CA ASP A 16 -8.56 -8.96 13.85
C ASP A 16 -7.36 -8.89 12.92
N LYS A 17 -7.31 -9.77 11.91
CA LYS A 17 -6.20 -9.84 10.96
C LYS A 17 -6.07 -8.56 10.14
N LEU A 18 -7.17 -7.85 9.88
CA LEU A 18 -7.12 -6.56 9.17
C LEU A 18 -6.46 -5.45 9.99
N SER A 19 -6.50 -5.55 11.33
CA SER A 19 -5.87 -4.55 12.21
C SER A 19 -4.35 -4.61 12.13
N ILE A 20 -3.74 -5.77 11.83
CA ILE A 20 -2.28 -5.93 11.67
C ILE A 20 -1.81 -5.80 10.22
N LYS A 21 -2.63 -5.19 9.34
CA LYS A 21 -2.33 -5.14 7.90
C LYS A 21 -0.94 -4.59 7.58
N MET A 22 -0.40 -3.66 8.37
CA MET A 22 0.93 -3.10 8.13
C MET A 22 2.00 -4.15 8.40
N ALA A 23 1.93 -4.84 9.54
CA ALA A 23 2.82 -5.95 9.86
C ALA A 23 2.70 -7.07 8.82
N GLN A 24 1.47 -7.49 8.49
CA GLN A 24 1.23 -8.56 7.53
C GLN A 24 1.81 -8.22 6.15
N SER A 25 1.66 -6.96 5.70
CA SER A 25 2.19 -6.56 4.39
C SER A 25 3.72 -6.62 4.35
N LEU A 26 4.43 -6.29 5.43
CA LEU A 26 5.87 -6.51 5.52
C LEU A 26 6.22 -7.99 5.54
N ALA A 27 5.52 -8.80 6.33
CA ALA A 27 5.76 -10.24 6.40
C ALA A 27 5.53 -10.93 5.05
N ASP A 28 4.54 -10.49 4.26
CA ASP A 28 4.24 -11.09 2.96
C ASP A 28 5.26 -10.71 1.88
N TRP A 29 5.80 -9.49 1.91
CA TRP A 29 6.58 -8.92 0.81
C TRP A 29 8.06 -8.71 1.10
N ARG A 30 8.45 -8.65 2.38
CA ARG A 30 9.80 -8.36 2.88
C ARG A 30 10.10 -9.14 4.16
N ALA A 31 9.71 -10.42 4.22
CA ALA A 31 9.97 -11.29 5.37
C ALA A 31 11.46 -11.32 5.74
N GLU A 32 12.33 -11.28 4.74
CA GLU A 32 13.79 -11.28 4.86
C GLU A 32 14.35 -10.04 5.59
N LEU A 33 13.56 -8.96 5.64
CA LEU A 33 13.92 -7.75 6.39
C LEU A 33 13.43 -7.81 7.85
N CYS A 34 12.70 -8.85 8.26
CA CYS A 34 12.09 -8.94 9.58
C CYS A 34 12.80 -10.01 10.43
N VAL A 35 13.14 -9.68 11.69
CA VAL A 35 13.72 -10.65 12.64
C VAL A 35 12.66 -11.47 13.37
N GLY A 36 11.42 -10.98 13.41
CA GLY A 36 10.31 -11.61 14.08
C GLY A 36 9.13 -10.66 14.30
N GLU A 37 8.15 -11.15 15.05
CA GLU A 37 7.00 -10.39 15.54
C GLU A 37 6.96 -10.37 17.06
N LEU A 38 6.35 -9.32 17.63
CA LEU A 38 6.08 -9.19 19.05
C LEU A 38 4.59 -8.95 19.25
N SER A 39 3.93 -9.83 19.98
CA SER A 39 2.56 -9.64 20.48
C SER A 39 2.56 -9.49 22.01
N VAL A 40 1.42 -9.10 22.56
CA VAL A 40 1.18 -9.11 24.00
C VAL A 40 -0.02 -9.99 24.36
N SER A 41 -0.26 -10.16 25.66
CA SER A 41 -1.43 -10.89 26.17
C SER A 41 -2.73 -10.36 25.55
N GLY A 42 -3.56 -11.29 25.06
CA GLY A 42 -4.83 -10.99 24.38
C GLY A 42 -4.76 -11.02 22.86
N CYS A 43 -3.56 -11.05 22.25
CA CYS A 43 -3.44 -11.19 20.80
C CYS A 43 -3.88 -12.57 20.32
N THR A 44 -4.70 -12.62 19.27
CA THR A 44 -5.21 -13.87 18.67
C THR A 44 -4.86 -14.00 17.18
N VAL A 45 -4.01 -13.11 16.66
CA VAL A 45 -3.58 -13.12 15.26
C VAL A 45 -2.05 -13.11 15.18
N SER A 46 -1.51 -13.50 14.04
CA SER A 46 -0.07 -13.53 13.77
C SER A 46 0.17 -13.17 12.31
N THR A 47 1.34 -12.61 12.02
CA THR A 47 1.84 -12.43 10.65
C THR A 47 2.38 -13.73 10.05
N GLY A 48 2.66 -14.73 10.90
CA GLY A 48 3.35 -15.97 10.54
C GLY A 48 4.86 -15.96 10.82
N LEU A 49 5.42 -14.81 11.25
CA LEU A 49 6.81 -14.72 11.70
C LEU A 49 7.00 -15.32 13.10
N ASN A 50 8.24 -15.65 13.43
CA ASN A 50 8.59 -16.15 14.77
C ASN A 50 8.40 -15.06 15.82
N GLN A 51 7.88 -15.44 16.99
CA GLN A 51 7.82 -14.56 18.16
C GLN A 51 9.23 -14.18 18.61
N CYS A 52 9.43 -12.90 18.89
CA CYS A 52 10.73 -12.34 19.24
C CYS A 52 10.56 -11.18 20.23
N SER A 53 11.20 -11.27 21.40
CA SER A 53 11.26 -10.16 22.35
C SER A 53 12.13 -9.03 21.83
N ILE A 54 11.99 -7.82 22.41
CA ILE A 54 12.83 -6.67 22.05
C ILE A 54 14.31 -6.96 22.27
N SER A 55 14.66 -7.59 23.40
CA SER A 55 16.04 -7.95 23.71
C SER A 55 16.63 -8.97 22.72
N GLU A 56 15.85 -9.98 22.32
CA GLU A 56 16.26 -10.94 21.29
C GLU A 56 16.41 -10.28 19.93
N ALA A 57 15.44 -9.45 19.53
CA ALA A 57 15.49 -8.72 18.27
C ALA A 57 16.71 -7.79 18.20
N ALA A 58 17.06 -7.12 19.30
CA ALA A 58 18.27 -6.31 19.40
C ALA A 58 19.55 -7.14 19.21
N LYS A 59 19.63 -8.34 19.80
CA LYS A 59 20.74 -9.29 19.58
C LYS A 59 20.81 -9.79 18.14
N LEU A 60 19.65 -9.95 17.49
CA LEU A 60 19.53 -10.27 16.05
C LEU A 60 19.81 -9.06 15.15
N GLY A 61 20.13 -7.89 15.73
CA GLY A 61 20.55 -6.70 15.00
C GLY A 61 19.42 -5.81 14.51
N ALA A 62 18.18 -6.00 14.98
CA ALA A 62 17.04 -5.16 14.62
C ALA A 62 17.36 -3.68 14.81
N LYS A 63 17.04 -2.88 13.79
CA LYS A 63 17.31 -1.44 13.74
C LYS A 63 16.04 -0.60 13.86
N THR A 64 14.89 -1.18 13.58
CA THR A 64 13.60 -0.48 13.63
C THR A 64 12.53 -1.37 14.23
N PHE A 65 11.78 -0.80 15.17
CA PHE A 65 10.59 -1.36 15.79
C PHE A 65 9.35 -0.79 15.10
N VAL A 66 8.61 -1.66 14.44
CA VAL A 66 7.47 -1.29 13.59
C VAL A 66 6.18 -1.40 14.39
N LEU A 67 5.46 -0.29 14.55
CA LEU A 67 4.08 -0.33 15.03
C LEU A 67 3.19 -0.85 13.90
N GLY A 68 3.01 -2.17 13.87
CA GLY A 68 2.47 -2.92 12.75
C GLY A 68 0.94 -2.99 12.69
N PHE A 69 0.27 -2.24 13.56
CA PHE A 69 -1.18 -2.18 13.67
C PHE A 69 -1.77 -0.89 13.10
N ALA A 70 -3.05 -0.94 12.75
CA ALA A 70 -3.88 0.18 12.35
C ALA A 70 -5.24 0.07 13.04
N ASN A 71 -5.73 1.17 13.60
CA ASN A 71 -7.00 1.26 14.30
C ASN A 71 -7.88 2.40 13.74
N SER A 72 -9.18 2.32 14.03
CA SER A 72 -10.11 3.41 13.75
C SER A 72 -9.69 4.66 14.52
N GLY A 73 -9.58 5.79 13.81
CA GLY A 73 -9.07 7.05 14.37
C GLY A 73 -7.54 7.21 14.29
N GLY A 74 -6.77 6.14 14.11
CA GLY A 74 -5.32 6.21 13.95
C GLY A 74 -4.61 6.78 15.17
N VAL A 75 -5.02 6.39 16.37
CA VAL A 75 -4.52 6.88 17.67
C VAL A 75 -3.57 5.85 18.29
N LEU A 76 -2.52 6.30 18.96
CA LEU A 76 -1.63 5.42 19.71
C LEU A 76 -2.17 5.20 21.12
N ASP A 77 -2.49 3.95 21.46
CA ASP A 77 -2.89 3.60 22.83
C ASP A 77 -1.70 3.79 23.78
N LYS A 78 -1.90 4.62 24.81
CA LYS A 78 -0.86 4.97 25.79
C LYS A 78 -0.29 3.77 26.53
N LYS A 79 -1.03 2.66 26.60
CA LYS A 79 -0.54 1.41 27.21
C LYS A 79 0.67 0.82 26.48
N TRP A 80 0.92 1.23 25.23
CA TRP A 80 2.08 0.79 24.44
C TRP A 80 3.34 1.62 24.66
N LEU A 81 3.23 2.80 25.29
CA LEU A 81 4.38 3.69 25.50
C LEU A 81 5.53 3.03 26.27
N PRO A 82 5.31 2.17 27.29
CA PRO A 82 6.39 1.42 27.92
C PRO A 82 7.14 0.48 26.97
N ILE A 83 6.43 -0.26 26.12
CA ILE A 83 7.03 -1.21 25.15
C ILE A 83 7.81 -0.44 24.07
N ILE A 84 7.25 0.68 23.60
CA ILE A 84 7.93 1.55 22.63
C ILE A 84 9.20 2.14 23.23
N SER A 85 9.13 2.54 24.51
CA SER A 85 10.29 3.04 25.25
C SER A 85 11.39 1.98 25.36
N GLU A 86 11.03 0.74 25.70
CA GLU A 86 11.97 -0.38 25.74
C GLU A 86 12.69 -0.60 24.40
N ALA A 87 11.97 -0.50 23.28
CA ALA A 87 12.58 -0.63 21.95
C ALA A 87 13.57 0.51 21.64
N ILE A 88 13.25 1.74 22.04
CA ILE A 88 14.16 2.89 21.93
C ILE A 88 15.42 2.67 22.78
N GLU A 89 15.28 2.18 24.01
CA GLU A 89 16.40 1.92 24.92
C GLU A 89 17.34 0.84 24.37
N HIS A 90 16.83 -0.07 23.54
CA HIS A 90 17.60 -1.07 22.80
C HIS A 90 18.14 -0.54 21.45
N GLY A 91 18.06 0.77 21.20
CA GLY A 91 18.65 1.43 20.04
C GLY A 91 17.84 1.29 18.74
N MET A 92 16.56 0.91 18.82
CA MET A 92 15.70 0.79 17.65
C MET A 92 15.02 2.13 17.32
N ASN A 93 14.97 2.46 16.03
CA ASN A 93 14.07 3.51 15.54
C ASN A 93 12.62 3.06 15.70
N ILE A 94 11.69 3.98 15.90
CA ILE A 94 10.25 3.68 15.98
C ILE A 94 9.59 4.16 14.71
N ILE A 95 8.81 3.30 14.05
CA ILE A 95 8.04 3.67 12.85
C ILE A 95 6.56 3.44 13.06
N SER A 96 5.76 4.44 12.69
CA SER A 96 4.31 4.45 12.86
C SER A 96 3.60 4.92 11.60
N GLY A 97 2.56 4.19 11.21
CA GLY A 97 1.59 4.59 10.18
C GLY A 97 0.28 5.14 10.76
N LEU A 98 0.27 5.58 12.01
CA LEU A 98 -0.92 6.14 12.67
C LEU A 98 -1.15 7.60 12.24
N HIS A 99 -2.35 8.12 12.49
CA HIS A 99 -2.65 9.54 12.29
C HIS A 99 -2.04 10.39 13.42
N GLU A 100 -2.07 9.89 14.65
CA GLU A 100 -1.38 10.49 15.76
C GLU A 100 0.13 10.30 15.62
N LYS A 101 0.87 11.40 15.69
CA LYS A 101 2.32 11.41 15.54
C LYS A 101 2.99 10.90 16.80
N LEU A 102 4.05 10.12 16.64
CA LEU A 102 4.95 9.72 17.72
C LEU A 102 5.56 10.96 18.41
N THR A 103 5.79 12.04 17.66
CA THR A 103 6.33 13.30 18.19
C THR A 103 5.37 14.08 19.07
N ASN A 104 4.10 13.65 19.19
CA ASN A 104 3.15 14.25 20.15
C ASN A 104 3.36 13.74 21.59
N PHE A 105 4.23 12.75 21.78
CA PHE A 105 4.55 12.17 23.09
C PHE A 105 5.95 12.63 23.54
N ASP A 106 6.00 13.63 24.42
CA ASP A 106 7.26 14.23 24.90
C ASP A 106 8.24 13.20 25.49
N GLU A 107 7.72 12.15 26.12
CA GLU A 107 8.54 11.08 26.66
C GLU A 107 9.27 10.29 25.56
N LEU A 108 8.61 10.01 24.42
CA LEU A 108 9.22 9.32 23.29
C LEU A 108 10.25 10.22 22.60
N VAL A 109 9.95 11.52 22.47
CA VAL A 109 10.89 12.50 21.89
C VAL A 109 12.15 12.57 22.74
N THR A 110 12.00 12.76 24.06
CA THR A 110 13.12 12.82 25.00
C THR A 110 13.97 11.56 24.96
N LEU A 111 13.32 10.39 24.94
CA LEU A 111 14.01 9.11 24.91
C LEU A 111 14.74 8.87 23.58
N SER A 112 14.11 9.20 22.45
CA SER A 112 14.73 9.06 21.12
C SER A 112 16.00 9.92 20.99
N GLN A 113 16.01 11.13 21.55
CA GLN A 113 17.20 11.99 21.60
C GLN A 113 18.30 11.38 22.47
N LYS A 114 17.95 10.85 23.65
CA LYS A 114 18.90 10.21 24.57
C LYS A 114 19.60 8.99 23.96
N TYR A 115 18.86 8.17 23.22
CA TYR A 115 19.37 6.92 22.62
C TYR A 115 19.79 7.08 21.15
N ASN A 116 19.75 8.31 20.61
CA ASN A 116 20.08 8.62 19.21
C ASN A 116 19.30 7.76 18.20
N THR A 117 18.00 7.57 18.46
CA THR A 117 17.07 6.88 17.57
C THR A 117 16.11 7.88 16.91
N SER A 118 15.43 7.45 15.84
CA SER A 118 14.47 8.28 15.11
C SER A 118 13.04 7.83 15.37
N LEU A 119 12.13 8.81 15.47
CA LEU A 119 10.69 8.60 15.41
C LEU A 119 10.22 8.88 13.98
N LEU A 120 9.66 7.87 13.31
CA LEU A 120 9.34 7.88 11.88
C LEU A 120 7.82 7.81 11.68
N ASP A 121 7.19 8.98 11.53
CA ASP A 121 5.77 9.11 11.24
C ASP A 121 5.50 9.04 9.73
N ILE A 122 5.48 7.83 9.15
CA ILE A 122 5.45 7.64 7.68
C ILE A 122 4.13 8.05 7.02
N ARG A 123 3.08 8.29 7.80
CA ARG A 123 1.82 8.81 7.29
C ARG A 123 1.85 10.31 7.04
N HIS A 124 2.81 11.04 7.61
CA HIS A 124 2.88 12.49 7.51
C HIS A 124 4.02 12.89 6.57
N PRO A 125 3.71 13.40 5.36
CA PRO A 125 4.74 13.85 4.44
C PRO A 125 5.55 15.01 5.04
N ASN A 126 6.88 14.90 5.02
CA ASN A 126 7.79 15.98 5.43
C ASN A 126 8.18 16.90 4.27
N VAL A 127 7.53 16.75 3.12
CA VAL A 127 7.81 17.47 1.88
C VAL A 127 6.63 18.36 1.55
N THR A 128 6.91 19.59 1.13
CA THR A 128 5.89 20.49 0.58
C THR A 128 5.64 20.13 -0.88
N PHE A 129 4.39 19.88 -1.22
CA PHE A 129 3.98 19.60 -2.59
C PHE A 129 3.48 20.86 -3.29
N ALA A 130 3.71 20.95 -4.59
CA ALA A 130 3.08 21.94 -5.44
C ALA A 130 1.69 21.45 -5.89
N THR A 131 0.90 22.34 -6.47
CA THR A 131 -0.28 21.92 -7.24
C THR A 131 0.14 21.17 -8.50
N GLY A 132 -0.60 20.13 -8.87
CA GLY A 132 -0.35 19.37 -10.09
C GLY A 132 -0.43 20.26 -11.32
N LYS A 133 0.50 20.09 -12.26
CA LYS A 133 0.61 20.88 -13.49
C LYS A 133 0.00 20.20 -14.71
N GLY A 134 -0.10 18.87 -14.69
CA GLY A 134 -0.56 18.08 -15.82
C GLY A 134 0.41 18.04 -17.01
N TYR A 135 1.67 18.47 -16.84
CA TYR A 135 2.67 18.35 -17.89
C TYR A 135 3.00 16.88 -18.14
N LYS A 136 2.93 16.45 -19.40
CA LYS A 136 3.30 15.07 -19.76
C LYS A 136 4.76 14.83 -19.43
N ARG A 137 5.00 13.80 -18.63
CA ARG A 137 6.33 13.36 -18.21
C ARG A 137 6.78 12.13 -19.01
N LYS A 138 8.07 12.04 -19.29
CA LYS A 138 8.71 10.86 -19.91
C LYS A 138 8.64 9.64 -18.98
N GLY A 139 8.79 8.45 -19.57
CA GLY A 139 8.54 7.18 -18.90
C GLY A 139 7.07 6.80 -18.88
N LYS A 140 6.82 5.53 -18.57
CA LYS A 140 5.49 4.91 -18.59
C LYS A 140 4.96 4.73 -17.18
N ARG A 141 3.63 4.81 -17.03
CA ARG A 141 2.99 4.79 -15.72
C ARG A 141 1.83 3.82 -15.70
N LEU A 142 1.82 2.90 -14.74
CA LEU A 142 0.71 1.99 -14.47
C LEU A 142 0.08 2.37 -13.14
N LEU A 143 -1.25 2.54 -13.12
CA LEU A 143 -1.99 2.76 -11.87
C LEU A 143 -2.96 1.61 -11.63
N THR A 144 -2.89 0.99 -10.46
CA THR A 144 -3.97 0.10 -10.01
C THR A 144 -5.15 0.93 -9.53
N VAL A 145 -6.34 0.60 -9.99
CA VAL A 145 -7.61 1.20 -9.53
C VAL A 145 -8.54 0.09 -9.09
N GLY A 146 -9.71 0.38 -8.53
CA GLY A 146 -10.57 -0.73 -8.13
C GLY A 146 -11.98 -0.36 -7.77
N THR A 147 -12.80 -1.40 -7.70
CA THR A 147 -14.23 -1.33 -7.35
C THR A 147 -14.47 -0.75 -5.95
N ASP A 148 -13.51 -0.92 -5.04
CA ASP A 148 -13.56 -0.39 -3.66
C ASP A 148 -12.17 -0.24 -3.03
N CYS A 149 -12.11 0.26 -1.80
CA CYS A 149 -10.97 0.17 -0.91
C CYS A 149 -10.66 -1.29 -0.55
N SER A 150 -9.37 -1.60 -0.33
CA SER A 150 -8.91 -2.90 0.18
C SER A 150 -9.30 -4.12 -0.67
N VAL A 151 -9.31 -3.95 -1.99
CA VAL A 151 -9.58 -5.01 -2.98
C VAL A 151 -8.31 -5.60 -3.61
N GLY A 152 -7.13 -5.35 -3.03
CA GLY A 152 -5.86 -5.92 -3.50
C GLY A 152 -4.95 -4.99 -4.31
N LYS A 153 -5.29 -3.72 -4.53
CA LYS A 153 -4.51 -2.75 -5.35
C LYS A 153 -3.00 -2.75 -5.07
N MET A 154 -2.60 -2.67 -3.81
CA MET A 154 -1.18 -2.72 -3.42
C MET A 154 -0.53 -4.07 -3.76
N TYR A 155 -1.20 -5.19 -3.46
CA TYR A 155 -0.67 -6.52 -3.76
C TYR A 155 -0.56 -6.75 -5.27
N THR A 156 -1.55 -6.32 -6.05
CA THR A 156 -1.47 -6.32 -7.53
C THR A 156 -0.27 -5.50 -8.01
N SER A 157 -0.06 -4.31 -7.47
CA SER A 157 1.06 -3.42 -7.84
C SER A 157 2.42 -4.05 -7.54
N LEU A 158 2.58 -4.65 -6.35
CA LEU A 158 3.81 -5.32 -5.94
C LEU A 158 4.05 -6.62 -6.73
N SER A 159 3.00 -7.39 -7.04
CA SER A 159 3.10 -8.56 -7.93
C SER A 159 3.60 -8.16 -9.32
N LEU A 160 3.07 -7.05 -9.88
CA LEU A 160 3.49 -6.53 -11.18
C LEU A 160 4.94 -6.08 -11.15
N GLU A 161 5.35 -5.31 -10.13
CA GLU A 161 6.75 -4.87 -9.99
C GLU A 161 7.70 -6.08 -9.94
N LYS A 162 7.38 -7.07 -9.10
CA LYS A 162 8.17 -8.29 -8.96
C LYS A 162 8.30 -9.02 -10.30
N ALA A 163 7.20 -9.27 -10.99
CA ALA A 163 7.20 -9.98 -12.27
C ALA A 163 7.94 -9.20 -13.37
N MET A 164 7.81 -7.87 -13.41
CA MET A 164 8.52 -7.02 -14.36
C MET A 164 10.04 -7.01 -14.10
N LYS A 165 10.46 -6.99 -12.82
CA LYS A 165 11.89 -7.13 -12.44
C LYS A 165 12.45 -8.50 -12.81
N GLU A 166 11.70 -9.58 -12.59
CA GLU A 166 12.09 -10.94 -13.02
C GLU A 166 12.28 -11.05 -14.54
N GLN A 167 11.61 -10.19 -15.31
CA GLN A 167 11.74 -10.07 -16.77
C GLN A 167 12.77 -9.01 -17.22
N ASN A 168 13.56 -8.46 -16.30
CA ASN A 168 14.55 -7.39 -16.55
C ASN A 168 13.96 -6.10 -17.15
N ILE A 169 12.69 -5.80 -16.86
CA ILE A 169 12.08 -4.52 -17.21
C ILE A 169 12.49 -3.48 -16.16
N ASP A 170 12.91 -2.30 -16.61
CA ASP A 170 13.21 -1.16 -15.74
C ASP A 170 11.91 -0.64 -15.10
N VAL A 171 11.74 -0.87 -13.80
CA VAL A 171 10.48 -0.64 -13.09
C VAL A 171 10.69 -0.30 -11.62
N ASP A 172 9.93 0.69 -11.15
CA ASP A 172 9.84 1.07 -9.74
C ASP A 172 8.40 0.98 -9.22
N PHE A 173 8.23 0.39 -8.03
CA PHE A 173 6.98 0.53 -7.27
C PHE A 173 6.93 1.89 -6.56
N ARG A 174 5.84 2.63 -6.78
CA ARG A 174 5.60 3.96 -6.23
C ARG A 174 4.50 3.88 -5.16
N ALA A 175 4.93 3.85 -3.90
CA ALA A 175 4.04 3.73 -2.76
C ALA A 175 3.23 5.00 -2.50
N THR A 176 1.94 4.84 -2.28
CA THR A 176 0.97 5.91 -2.02
C THR A 176 0.28 5.78 -0.66
N GLY A 177 0.57 4.71 0.08
CA GLY A 177 0.06 4.46 1.42
C GLY A 177 1.14 4.02 2.40
N GLN A 178 0.81 4.07 3.69
CA GLN A 178 1.73 3.70 4.79
C GLN A 178 2.29 2.27 4.67
N CYS A 179 1.49 1.29 4.21
CA CYS A 179 1.97 -0.07 4.00
C CYS A 179 3.00 -0.13 2.87
N GLY A 180 2.72 0.50 1.72
CA GLY A 180 3.63 0.54 0.59
C GLY A 180 4.94 1.28 0.92
N ILE A 181 4.88 2.37 1.68
CA ILE A 181 6.08 3.12 2.11
C ILE A 181 6.99 2.24 2.96
N LEU A 182 6.39 1.46 3.86
CA LEU A 182 7.12 0.57 4.74
C LEU A 182 7.83 -0.56 3.95
N ILE A 183 7.20 -1.07 2.89
CA ILE A 183 7.75 -2.12 2.00
C ILE A 183 8.87 -1.57 1.10
N SER A 184 8.67 -0.40 0.52
CA SER A 184 9.57 0.19 -0.49
C SER A 184 10.65 1.10 0.10
N GLY A 185 10.51 1.52 1.35
CA GLY A 185 11.41 2.45 2.04
C GLY A 185 11.18 3.92 1.67
N SER A 186 10.30 4.23 0.72
CA SER A 186 10.02 5.59 0.26
C SER A 186 8.60 5.71 -0.32
N GLY A 187 8.10 6.94 -0.49
CA GLY A 187 6.78 7.18 -1.07
C GLY A 187 6.05 8.32 -0.38
N VAL A 188 4.75 8.43 -0.64
CA VAL A 188 3.91 9.51 -0.10
C VAL A 188 2.61 8.92 0.41
N ALA A 189 2.28 9.11 1.70
CA ALA A 189 0.98 8.75 2.23
C ALA A 189 -0.06 9.75 1.74
N ILE A 190 -0.66 9.45 0.60
CA ILE A 190 -1.44 10.40 -0.18
C ILE A 190 -2.73 10.83 0.54
N ASP A 191 -3.24 9.99 1.45
CA ASP A 191 -4.43 10.26 2.24
C ASP A 191 -4.24 11.35 3.31
N CYS A 192 -3.00 11.72 3.61
CA CYS A 192 -2.63 12.82 4.50
C CYS A 192 -2.06 14.03 3.74
N VAL A 193 -2.16 14.03 2.40
CA VAL A 193 -1.86 15.21 1.58
C VAL A 193 -3.08 16.12 1.54
N ILE A 194 -2.87 17.42 1.74
CA ILE A 194 -3.93 18.44 1.62
C ILE A 194 -4.49 18.40 0.20
N ALA A 195 -5.82 18.50 0.08
CA ALA A 195 -6.57 18.26 -1.15
C ALA A 195 -5.98 18.94 -2.40
N ASP A 196 -5.60 20.22 -2.31
CA ASP A 196 -5.03 21.02 -3.40
C ASP A 196 -3.73 20.43 -3.98
N PHE A 197 -3.03 19.59 -3.22
CA PHE A 197 -1.72 19.07 -3.57
C PHE A 197 -1.69 17.57 -3.85
N ILE A 198 -2.82 16.86 -3.81
CA ILE A 198 -2.87 15.40 -4.05
C ILE A 198 -2.30 15.07 -5.44
N SER A 199 -2.74 15.79 -6.47
CA SER A 199 -2.23 15.57 -7.84
C SER A 199 -0.75 15.87 -7.93
N GLY A 200 -0.27 17.01 -7.40
CA GLY A 200 1.15 17.36 -7.45
C GLY A 200 2.05 16.44 -6.63
N ALA A 201 1.54 15.85 -5.55
CA ALA A 201 2.22 14.78 -4.83
C ALA A 201 2.37 13.52 -5.68
N ALA A 202 1.32 13.10 -6.39
CA ALA A 202 1.39 11.99 -7.34
C ALA A 202 2.31 12.29 -8.56
N GLU A 203 2.36 13.55 -9.02
CA GLU A 203 3.32 13.99 -10.03
C GLU A 203 4.76 13.85 -9.55
N SER A 204 5.03 14.33 -8.32
CA SER A 204 6.36 14.27 -7.71
C SER A 204 6.81 12.83 -7.44
N LEU A 205 5.85 11.92 -7.19
CA LEU A 205 6.10 10.51 -6.95
C LEU A 205 6.49 9.74 -8.22
N SER A 206 6.10 10.22 -9.40
CA SER A 206 6.34 9.54 -10.70
C SER A 206 7.02 10.48 -11.70
N PRO A 207 8.26 10.94 -11.43
CA PRO A 207 8.94 12.00 -12.17
C PRO A 207 9.30 11.59 -13.62
N ASP A 208 9.95 12.48 -14.37
CA ASP A 208 10.53 12.12 -15.66
C ASP A 208 11.53 10.96 -15.50
N ALA A 209 11.37 9.94 -16.35
CA ALA A 209 12.25 8.78 -16.40
C ALA A 209 12.62 8.42 -17.85
N ASN A 210 13.41 7.36 -18.03
CA ASN A 210 13.66 6.78 -19.35
C ASN A 210 12.32 6.40 -20.03
N GLU A 211 12.20 6.54 -21.35
CA GLU A 211 10.97 6.25 -22.09
C GLU A 211 10.45 4.82 -21.92
N ASN A 212 11.32 3.87 -21.61
CA ASN A 212 10.97 2.47 -21.34
C ASN A 212 10.83 2.13 -19.86
N HIS A 213 11.16 3.06 -18.95
CA HIS A 213 10.97 2.86 -17.51
C HIS A 213 9.49 2.86 -17.15
N TRP A 214 9.11 2.02 -16.20
CA TRP A 214 7.76 1.96 -15.65
C TRP A 214 7.71 2.39 -14.18
N ASP A 215 6.87 3.37 -13.88
CA ASP A 215 6.39 3.57 -12.52
C ASP A 215 5.09 2.76 -12.32
N ILE A 216 5.06 1.88 -11.32
CA ILE A 216 3.83 1.21 -10.87
C ILE A 216 3.32 1.93 -9.63
N ILE A 217 2.28 2.74 -9.81
CA ILE A 217 1.67 3.53 -8.75
C ILE A 217 0.67 2.68 -7.97
N GLU A 218 0.89 2.59 -6.66
CA GLU A 218 -0.04 1.96 -5.73
C GLU A 218 -1.39 2.69 -5.76
N GLY A 219 -2.47 1.96 -6.04
CA GLY A 219 -3.81 2.53 -6.03
C GLY A 219 -4.39 2.74 -4.63
N GLN A 220 -5.02 3.90 -4.41
CA GLN A 220 -5.79 4.20 -3.19
C GLN A 220 -7.26 4.48 -3.52
N GLY A 221 -8.14 4.26 -2.53
CA GLY A 221 -9.55 4.60 -2.63
C GLY A 221 -10.33 3.84 -3.71
N SER A 222 -11.45 4.43 -4.15
CA SER A 222 -12.19 4.10 -5.36
C SER A 222 -12.98 5.33 -5.78
N LEU A 223 -13.11 5.61 -7.09
CA LEU A 223 -13.95 6.70 -7.60
C LEU A 223 -15.43 6.54 -7.22
N SER A 224 -15.88 5.32 -6.97
CA SER A 224 -17.25 5.04 -6.52
C SER A 224 -17.41 5.12 -5.01
N HIS A 225 -16.33 5.32 -4.24
CA HIS A 225 -16.40 5.40 -2.77
C HIS A 225 -16.49 6.86 -2.30
N PRO A 226 -17.61 7.29 -1.69
CA PRO A 226 -17.86 8.70 -1.37
C PRO A 226 -16.80 9.33 -0.47
N ALA A 227 -16.24 8.58 0.49
CA ALA A 227 -15.20 9.10 1.37
C ALA A 227 -13.80 9.19 0.74
N PHE A 228 -13.51 8.45 -0.35
CA PHE A 228 -12.13 8.24 -0.83
C PHE A 228 -11.95 8.53 -2.33
N ALA A 229 -13.02 8.91 -3.04
CA ALA A 229 -12.97 9.22 -4.47
C ALA A 229 -11.99 10.37 -4.80
N GLY A 230 -11.89 11.38 -3.94
CA GLY A 230 -10.96 12.50 -4.14
C GLY A 230 -9.49 12.06 -4.23
N VAL A 231 -9.11 11.05 -3.44
CA VAL A 231 -7.75 10.47 -3.49
C VAL A 231 -7.52 9.73 -4.81
N SER A 232 -8.45 8.86 -5.22
CA SER A 232 -8.33 8.13 -6.49
C SER A 232 -8.25 9.08 -7.69
N LEU A 233 -9.08 10.13 -7.71
CA LEU A 233 -9.09 11.13 -8.77
C LEU A 233 -7.77 11.90 -8.84
N GLY A 234 -7.24 12.32 -7.68
CA GLY A 234 -5.95 13.00 -7.61
C GLY A 234 -4.79 12.12 -8.07
N LEU A 235 -4.80 10.82 -7.75
CA LEU A 235 -3.81 9.85 -8.26
C LEU A 235 -3.91 9.68 -9.78
N LEU A 236 -5.12 9.56 -10.33
CA LEU A 236 -5.32 9.44 -11.79
C LEU A 236 -4.76 10.67 -12.52
N HIS A 237 -5.12 11.87 -12.07
CA HIS A 237 -4.69 13.11 -12.72
C HIS A 237 -3.19 13.37 -12.54
N GLY A 238 -2.67 13.19 -11.33
CA GLY A 238 -1.27 13.46 -11.05
C GLY A 238 -0.33 12.42 -11.65
N SER A 239 -0.71 11.14 -11.63
CA SER A 239 0.13 10.06 -12.18
C SER A 239 0.04 9.95 -13.70
N GLN A 240 -0.98 10.50 -14.36
CA GLN A 240 -1.14 10.45 -15.83
C GLN A 240 -0.90 9.04 -16.42
N PRO A 241 -1.54 7.99 -15.88
CA PRO A 241 -1.20 6.62 -16.21
C PRO A 241 -1.39 6.33 -17.69
N ASP A 242 -0.48 5.56 -18.28
CA ASP A 242 -0.62 4.98 -19.61
C ASP A 242 -1.43 3.67 -19.55
N ALA A 243 -1.37 2.97 -18.41
CA ALA A 243 -2.04 1.70 -18.19
C ALA A 243 -2.81 1.67 -16.86
N LEU A 244 -4.00 1.08 -16.88
CA LEU A 244 -4.81 0.81 -15.70
C LEU A 244 -5.00 -0.70 -15.49
N VAL A 245 -4.88 -1.14 -14.23
CA VAL A 245 -5.30 -2.49 -13.82
C VAL A 245 -6.46 -2.37 -12.84
N ILE A 246 -7.58 -3.03 -13.16
CA ILE A 246 -8.80 -2.95 -12.36
C ILE A 246 -8.79 -4.02 -11.29
N CYS A 247 -8.77 -3.63 -10.02
CA CYS A 247 -8.80 -4.54 -8.88
C CYS A 247 -10.22 -4.75 -8.35
N HIS A 248 -10.56 -6.00 -8.06
CA HIS A 248 -11.84 -6.40 -7.49
C HIS A 248 -11.65 -7.50 -6.45
N ALA A 249 -12.62 -7.67 -5.55
CA ALA A 249 -12.60 -8.74 -4.55
C ALA A 249 -13.96 -9.44 -4.53
N LEU A 250 -13.94 -10.77 -4.60
CA LEU A 250 -15.15 -11.59 -4.63
C LEU A 250 -15.84 -11.63 -3.26
N ASN A 251 -17.13 -12.00 -3.29
CA ASN A 251 -17.98 -12.25 -2.12
C ASN A 251 -18.04 -11.09 -1.10
N ARG A 252 -17.78 -9.86 -1.54
CA ARG A 252 -18.06 -8.68 -0.73
C ARG A 252 -19.50 -8.22 -0.96
N THR A 253 -20.23 -7.99 0.14
CA THR A 253 -21.65 -7.63 0.11
C THR A 253 -21.90 -6.12 0.11
N TYR A 254 -21.00 -5.34 0.71
CA TYR A 254 -21.09 -3.88 0.76
C TYR A 254 -19.71 -3.20 0.72
N MET A 255 -19.67 -1.95 0.26
CA MET A 255 -18.44 -1.13 0.23
C MET A 255 -17.87 -0.91 1.63
N ARG A 256 -16.55 -0.85 1.77
CA ARG A 256 -15.87 -0.82 3.07
C ARG A 256 -16.35 0.37 3.92
N GLY A 257 -16.98 0.10 5.06
CA GLY A 257 -17.47 1.14 5.97
C GLY A 257 -18.82 1.75 5.56
N LEU A 258 -19.47 1.22 4.52
CA LEU A 258 -20.77 1.67 4.00
C LEU A 258 -21.72 0.47 3.87
N PRO A 259 -22.32 -0.01 4.98
CA PRO A 259 -23.05 -1.29 5.02
C PRO A 259 -24.30 -1.37 4.13
N HIS A 260 -24.76 -0.24 3.59
CA HIS A 260 -25.96 -0.15 2.76
C HIS A 260 -25.66 0.24 1.30
N THR A 261 -24.39 0.17 0.88
CA THR A 261 -23.97 0.59 -0.46
C THR A 261 -23.42 -0.59 -1.25
N SER A 262 -24.04 -0.87 -2.40
CA SER A 262 -23.60 -1.87 -3.37
C SER A 262 -22.31 -1.45 -4.06
N PHE A 263 -21.53 -2.43 -4.51
CA PHE A 263 -20.35 -2.17 -5.36
C PHE A 263 -20.76 -1.70 -6.76
N PRO A 264 -19.95 -0.85 -7.41
CA PRO A 264 -20.05 -0.68 -8.86
C PRO A 264 -19.73 -2.00 -9.56
N SER A 265 -20.27 -2.21 -10.77
CA SER A 265 -19.78 -3.28 -11.64
C SER A 265 -18.33 -3.01 -12.06
N ILE A 266 -17.63 -4.05 -12.51
CA ILE A 266 -16.29 -3.90 -13.10
C ILE A 266 -16.36 -3.00 -14.34
N GLU A 267 -17.42 -3.14 -15.15
CA GLU A 267 -17.67 -2.30 -16.32
C GLU A 267 -17.79 -0.81 -15.95
N THR A 268 -18.67 -0.46 -15.01
CA THR A 268 -18.80 0.92 -14.51
C THR A 268 -17.49 1.42 -13.91
N THR A 269 -16.72 0.55 -13.24
CA THR A 269 -15.40 0.91 -12.69
C THR A 269 -14.42 1.24 -13.81
N ILE A 270 -14.38 0.45 -14.89
CA ILE A 270 -13.56 0.71 -16.08
C ILE A 270 -13.93 2.07 -16.68
N GLU A 271 -15.21 2.29 -16.96
CA GLU A 271 -15.71 3.52 -17.58
C GLU A 271 -15.33 4.76 -16.78
N LEU A 272 -15.63 4.76 -15.48
CA LEU A 272 -15.34 5.91 -14.60
C LEU A 272 -13.85 6.24 -14.55
N ASN A 273 -12.99 5.22 -14.43
CA ASN A 273 -11.55 5.45 -14.33
C ASN A 273 -10.94 5.89 -15.67
N ILE A 274 -11.39 5.35 -16.80
CA ILE A 274 -10.94 5.80 -18.12
C ILE A 274 -11.36 7.25 -18.39
N VAL A 275 -12.62 7.60 -18.12
CA VAL A 275 -13.11 8.97 -18.29
C VAL A 275 -12.29 9.96 -17.45
N ALA A 276 -12.04 9.64 -16.19
CA ALA A 276 -11.23 10.48 -15.31
C ALA A 276 -9.76 10.58 -15.76
N ALA A 277 -9.11 9.46 -16.11
CA ALA A 277 -7.71 9.46 -16.53
C ALA A 277 -7.49 10.25 -17.84
N LYS A 278 -8.44 10.22 -18.77
CA LYS A 278 -8.36 10.92 -20.06
C LYS A 278 -8.22 12.44 -19.96
N LEU A 279 -8.53 13.03 -18.81
CA LEU A 279 -8.24 14.45 -18.57
C LEU A 279 -6.75 14.78 -18.73
N THR A 280 -5.87 13.83 -18.38
CA THR A 280 -4.40 14.05 -18.35
C THR A 280 -3.62 13.09 -19.23
N ASN A 281 -4.23 11.99 -19.68
CA ASN A 281 -3.66 11.10 -20.69
C ASN A 281 -4.76 10.54 -21.61
N PRO A 282 -4.96 11.09 -22.82
CA PRO A 282 -6.03 10.64 -23.73
C PRO A 282 -5.86 9.18 -24.19
N ASP A 283 -4.64 8.66 -24.16
CA ASP A 283 -4.26 7.32 -24.66
C ASP A 283 -4.29 6.23 -23.57
N VAL A 284 -4.74 6.56 -22.35
CA VAL A 284 -4.85 5.60 -21.26
C VAL A 284 -5.73 4.40 -21.64
N LYS A 285 -5.26 3.19 -21.30
CA LYS A 285 -5.96 1.92 -21.56
C LYS A 285 -6.02 1.03 -20.32
N VAL A 286 -7.07 0.20 -20.24
CA VAL A 286 -7.09 -0.92 -19.30
C VAL A 286 -6.28 -2.07 -19.89
N VAL A 287 -5.34 -2.60 -19.11
CA VAL A 287 -4.41 -3.65 -19.54
C VAL A 287 -4.63 -4.97 -18.80
N GLY A 288 -5.45 -4.98 -17.76
CA GLY A 288 -5.77 -6.19 -17.03
C GLY A 288 -6.77 -5.98 -15.89
N ILE A 289 -7.27 -7.10 -15.39
CA ILE A 289 -8.15 -7.16 -14.22
C ILE A 289 -7.46 -8.05 -13.18
N SER A 290 -7.47 -7.62 -11.94
CA SER A 290 -6.91 -8.35 -10.81
C SER A 290 -8.03 -8.66 -9.82
N VAL A 291 -8.30 -9.94 -9.59
CA VAL A 291 -9.40 -10.37 -8.73
C VAL A 291 -8.84 -11.07 -7.50
N ASN A 292 -9.15 -10.55 -6.32
CA ASN A 292 -8.92 -11.28 -5.08
C ASN A 292 -9.95 -12.41 -4.98
N THR A 293 -9.49 -13.64 -5.15
CA THR A 293 -10.29 -14.86 -5.09
C THR A 293 -10.14 -15.61 -3.77
N SER A 294 -9.55 -14.99 -2.73
CA SER A 294 -9.26 -15.65 -1.44
C SER A 294 -10.50 -16.22 -0.73
N SER A 295 -11.69 -15.75 -1.09
CA SER A 295 -12.98 -16.20 -0.53
C SER A 295 -13.61 -17.40 -1.23
N VAL A 296 -12.97 -17.91 -2.30
CA VAL A 296 -13.47 -19.03 -3.12
C VAL A 296 -12.34 -20.04 -3.39
N THR A 297 -12.68 -21.22 -3.92
CA THR A 297 -11.68 -22.23 -4.30
C THR A 297 -10.86 -21.76 -5.50
N SER A 298 -9.73 -22.43 -5.77
CA SER A 298 -8.89 -22.11 -6.93
C SER A 298 -9.64 -22.36 -8.24
N GLU A 299 -10.43 -23.42 -8.33
CA GLU A 299 -11.22 -23.75 -9.53
C GLU A 299 -12.28 -22.68 -9.81
N GLU A 300 -13.01 -22.26 -8.79
CA GLU A 300 -14.02 -21.21 -8.91
C GLU A 300 -13.37 -19.86 -9.26
N GLY A 301 -12.26 -19.51 -8.60
CA GLY A 301 -11.49 -18.30 -8.89
C GLY A 301 -11.01 -18.24 -10.34
N ASN A 302 -10.46 -19.34 -10.85
CA ASN A 302 -9.97 -19.46 -12.22
C ASN A 302 -11.10 -19.32 -13.25
N ALA A 303 -12.22 -20.00 -13.02
CA ALA A 303 -13.40 -19.91 -13.91
C ALA A 303 -13.96 -18.47 -13.96
N ILE A 304 -13.98 -17.77 -12.83
CA ILE A 304 -14.41 -16.37 -12.77
C ILE A 304 -13.43 -15.48 -13.54
N CYS A 305 -12.12 -15.64 -13.33
CA CYS A 305 -11.11 -14.87 -14.03
C CYS A 305 -11.16 -15.09 -15.55
N GLU A 306 -11.30 -16.34 -16.01
CA GLU A 306 -11.44 -16.66 -17.43
C GLU A 306 -12.65 -15.97 -18.05
N ARG A 307 -13.82 -16.06 -17.40
CA ARG A 307 -15.04 -15.39 -17.86
C ARG A 307 -14.88 -13.87 -17.94
N LEU A 308 -14.27 -13.25 -16.93
CA LEU A 308 -14.01 -11.81 -16.94
C LEU A 308 -13.03 -11.43 -18.04
N SER A 309 -12.00 -12.25 -18.28
CA SER A 309 -11.04 -12.02 -19.35
C SER A 309 -11.71 -12.05 -20.73
N GLN A 310 -12.58 -13.02 -20.98
CA GLN A 310 -13.39 -13.09 -22.21
C GLN A 310 -14.34 -11.91 -22.35
N THR A 311 -14.99 -11.50 -21.25
CA THR A 311 -15.97 -10.40 -21.24
C THR A 311 -15.33 -9.06 -21.59
N PHE A 312 -14.15 -8.77 -21.03
CA PHE A 312 -13.51 -7.45 -21.14
C PHE A 312 -12.35 -7.41 -22.14
N GLY A 313 -12.00 -8.54 -22.77
CA GLY A 313 -10.95 -8.61 -23.78
C GLY A 313 -9.54 -8.30 -23.25
N VAL A 314 -9.33 -8.41 -21.94
CA VAL A 314 -8.04 -8.17 -21.26
C VAL A 314 -7.71 -9.34 -20.33
N PRO A 315 -6.43 -9.60 -20.01
CA PRO A 315 -6.08 -10.63 -19.03
C PRO A 315 -6.74 -10.37 -17.67
N CYS A 316 -7.26 -11.43 -17.05
CA CYS A 316 -7.78 -11.39 -15.68
C CYS A 316 -7.13 -12.49 -14.85
N VAL A 317 -6.60 -12.14 -13.68
CA VAL A 317 -5.85 -13.05 -12.80
C VAL A 317 -6.10 -12.76 -11.33
N ASP A 318 -5.93 -13.77 -10.47
CA ASP A 318 -5.59 -13.54 -9.07
C ASP A 318 -4.07 -13.34 -8.95
N PRO A 319 -3.60 -12.17 -8.50
CA PRO A 319 -2.17 -11.83 -8.55
C PRO A 319 -1.31 -12.65 -7.57
N LEU A 320 -1.93 -13.35 -6.61
CA LEU A 320 -1.24 -14.17 -5.61
C LEU A 320 -1.38 -15.67 -5.89
N ARG A 321 -2.44 -16.10 -6.59
CA ARG A 321 -2.62 -17.51 -6.98
C ARG A 321 -2.05 -17.82 -8.37
N ASP A 322 -2.31 -16.94 -9.34
CA ASP A 322 -2.03 -17.21 -10.76
C ASP A 322 -0.76 -16.49 -11.24
N GLY A 323 -0.31 -15.50 -10.49
CA GLY A 323 0.70 -14.53 -10.91
C GLY A 323 0.15 -13.51 -11.89
N VAL A 324 1.02 -12.66 -12.44
CA VAL A 324 0.60 -11.48 -13.23
C VAL A 324 1.26 -11.38 -14.61
N ASN A 325 1.95 -12.44 -15.05
CA ASN A 325 2.72 -12.44 -16.30
C ASN A 325 1.87 -12.12 -17.53
N SER A 326 0.61 -12.55 -17.56
CA SER A 326 -0.32 -12.24 -18.66
C SER A 326 -0.66 -10.75 -18.73
N ILE A 327 -0.80 -10.06 -17.59
CA ILE A 327 -0.97 -8.60 -17.55
C ILE A 327 0.30 -7.90 -18.03
N VAL A 328 1.48 -8.34 -17.57
CA VAL A 328 2.76 -7.76 -18.01
C VAL A 328 2.95 -7.90 -19.52
N ALA A 329 2.62 -9.05 -20.10
CA ALA A 329 2.69 -9.27 -21.55
C ALA A 329 1.76 -8.33 -22.35
N ASN A 330 0.66 -7.88 -21.74
CA ASN A 330 -0.30 -6.96 -22.36
C ASN A 330 0.09 -5.47 -22.25
N LEU A 331 1.22 -5.16 -21.58
CA LEU A 331 1.81 -3.82 -21.55
C LEU A 331 2.66 -3.51 -22.78
N CYS A 332 3.23 -4.57 -23.40
CA CYS A 332 4.18 -4.50 -24.51
C CYS A 332 3.50 -4.27 -25.87
#